data_AF-A0A8B8KZ34-F1
#
_entry.id   AF-A0A8B8KZ34-F1
#
_cell.length_a   1.000
_cell.length_b   1.000
_cell.length_c   1.000
_cell.angle_alpha   90.00
_cell.angle_beta   90.00
_cell.angle_gamma   90.00
#
_symmetry.space_group_name_H-M   'P 1'
#
loop_
_entity.id
_entity.type
_entity.pdbx_description
1 polymer ?
#
loop_
_entity_poly.entity_id
_entity_poly.type
_entity_poly.pdbx_seq_one_letter_code
_entity_poly.pdbx_strand_id
1 'polypeptide(L)'
;MDEMDVPSLFLCPISLELMRDPVTVCTGITYDRENIERWLFLCNNNTCPVTKQSLIHTDLTPNHTLQRLIQAWCTHNAFFEIETISSTSNPTFDKSQVVKLLLEAKKFPEKQLMCLRMLQSLAFESESNKTCLESVGVIDFLASTMMMSNSQDGSNSTVMSSEAAIDVLFHLKPCEDQLKNLMDNKGIQFIESLFQVLKFGNYQSRAYATTLLKSAFEVAGPTQLNSVRIELFVEILRVLTDQVSDQASKVALKLLVELCSLGRNRIKAVEGGAVLVLIELLLDVSERRECELMLLALDRLCGCAEGRAELLNHGAGLAIVSKKILRVSHVASDRGVKILTSICRYSATPRVLHEMLLFGAVSKLCLVLQVEGSFKAKERAKETLKLHSMVWRNSPCIPDPLLAYYP
;
A
#
# COMPACT_ATOMS: atom_id res chain seq x y z
N MET A 1 -19.05 -44.23 -12.45
CA MET A 1 -18.42 -43.35 -13.46
C MET A 1 -19.57 -42.67 -14.14
N ASP A 2 -19.99 -41.55 -13.58
CA ASP A 2 -20.89 -40.62 -14.26
C ASP A 2 -20.01 -39.42 -14.60
N GLU A 3 -19.77 -39.20 -15.88
CA GLU A 3 -19.08 -37.99 -16.37
C GLU A 3 -19.92 -36.78 -15.95
N MET A 4 -19.32 -35.88 -15.17
CA MET A 4 -19.95 -34.61 -14.80
C MET A 4 -20.02 -33.71 -16.05
N ASP A 5 -21.13 -33.79 -16.77
CA ASP A 5 -21.38 -33.00 -17.96
C ASP A 5 -21.53 -31.50 -17.61
N VAL A 6 -20.64 -30.68 -18.18
CA VAL A 6 -20.73 -29.22 -18.16
C VAL A 6 -22.11 -28.83 -18.71
N PRO A 7 -22.92 -28.00 -18.01
CA PRO A 7 -24.18 -27.54 -18.54
C PRO A 7 -24.00 -26.93 -19.92
N SER A 8 -24.77 -27.41 -20.90
CA SER A 8 -24.66 -27.00 -22.30
C SER A 8 -24.81 -25.49 -22.51
N LEU A 9 -25.48 -24.79 -21.59
CA LEU A 9 -25.62 -23.34 -21.58
C LEU A 9 -24.28 -22.58 -21.40
N PHE A 10 -23.26 -23.24 -20.84
CA PHE A 10 -21.94 -22.64 -20.59
C PHE A 10 -20.95 -22.91 -21.71
N LEU A 11 -21.30 -23.81 -22.63
CA LEU A 11 -20.45 -24.18 -23.75
C LEU A 11 -20.69 -23.24 -24.93
N CYS A 12 -19.59 -22.83 -25.56
CA CYS A 12 -19.62 -22.06 -26.79
C CYS A 12 -20.20 -22.95 -27.90
N PRO A 13 -21.25 -22.52 -28.62
CA PRO A 13 -21.84 -23.35 -29.69
C PRO A 13 -20.91 -23.61 -30.90
N ILE A 14 -19.79 -22.88 -31.01
CA ILE A 14 -18.80 -23.06 -32.09
C ILE A 14 -17.75 -24.10 -31.67
N SER A 15 -17.12 -23.93 -30.51
CA SER A 15 -16.03 -24.80 -30.05
C SER A 15 -16.51 -25.99 -29.23
N LEU A 16 -17.74 -25.94 -28.69
CA LEU A 16 -18.27 -26.86 -27.69
C LEU A 16 -17.45 -26.88 -26.38
N GLU A 17 -16.62 -25.86 -26.16
CA GLU A 17 -15.83 -25.67 -24.94
C GLU A 17 -16.44 -24.59 -24.04
N LEU A 18 -16.09 -24.61 -22.76
CA LEU A 18 -16.56 -23.62 -21.78
C LEU A 18 -16.19 -22.18 -22.20
N MET A 19 -17.17 -21.28 -22.22
CA MET A 19 -16.95 -19.87 -22.57
C MET A 19 -16.16 -19.15 -21.47
N ARG A 20 -15.05 -18.49 -21.85
CA ARG A 20 -14.23 -17.66 -20.96
C ARG A 20 -14.70 -16.21 -20.96
N ASP A 21 -15.07 -15.72 -22.15
CA ASP A 21 -15.60 -14.37 -22.35
C ASP A 21 -16.90 -14.44 -23.16
N PRO A 22 -18.06 -14.71 -22.51
CA PRO A 22 -19.32 -14.89 -23.20
C PRO A 22 -19.85 -13.56 -23.76
N VAL A 23 -20.08 -13.51 -25.07
CA VAL A 23 -20.63 -12.37 -25.81
C VAL A 23 -21.87 -12.78 -26.61
N THR A 24 -22.89 -11.94 -26.59
CA THR A 24 -24.17 -12.17 -27.27
C THR A 24 -24.23 -11.37 -28.56
N VAL A 25 -24.60 -12.04 -29.65
CA VAL A 25 -24.87 -11.41 -30.95
C VAL A 25 -26.34 -10.96 -31.05
N CYS A 26 -26.70 -10.15 -32.05
CA CYS A 26 -28.06 -9.62 -32.22
C CYS A 26 -29.18 -10.69 -32.34
N THR A 27 -28.84 -11.94 -32.66
CA THR A 27 -29.79 -13.07 -32.67
C THR A 27 -30.09 -13.65 -31.28
N GLY A 28 -29.47 -13.11 -30.22
CA GLY A 28 -29.67 -13.53 -28.83
C GLY A 28 -28.84 -14.75 -28.42
N ILE A 29 -28.04 -15.34 -29.32
CA ILE A 29 -27.14 -16.46 -29.00
C ILE A 29 -25.83 -15.92 -28.43
N THR A 30 -25.31 -16.61 -27.41
CA THR A 30 -24.05 -16.26 -26.75
C THR A 30 -22.94 -17.22 -27.17
N TYR A 31 -21.76 -16.67 -27.43
CA TYR A 31 -20.57 -17.38 -27.87
C TYR A 31 -19.37 -16.96 -27.02
N ASP A 32 -18.30 -17.73 -27.04
CA ASP A 32 -17.01 -17.21 -26.59
C ASP A 32 -16.49 -16.17 -27.60
N ARG A 33 -16.00 -15.03 -27.10
CA ARG A 33 -15.54 -13.89 -27.91
C ARG A 33 -14.57 -14.31 -29.01
N GLU A 34 -13.54 -15.08 -28.65
CA GLU A 34 -12.47 -15.43 -29.61
C GLU A 34 -13.03 -16.24 -30.78
N ASN A 35 -14.00 -17.13 -30.50
CA ASN A 35 -14.59 -18.01 -31.50
C ASN A 35 -15.55 -17.28 -32.44
N ILE A 36 -16.40 -16.38 -31.92
CA ILE A 36 -17.31 -15.61 -32.77
C ILE A 36 -16.59 -14.54 -33.57
N GLU A 37 -15.56 -13.90 -33.00
CA GLU A 37 -14.72 -12.96 -33.74
C GLU A 37 -13.97 -13.66 -34.88
N ARG A 38 -13.44 -14.86 -34.64
CA ARG A 38 -12.84 -15.70 -35.69
C ARG A 38 -13.85 -16.04 -36.79
N TRP A 39 -15.08 -16.40 -36.44
CA TRP A 39 -16.13 -16.69 -37.42
C TRP A 39 -16.48 -15.47 -38.29
N LEU A 40 -16.63 -14.29 -37.69
CA LEU A 40 -17.06 -13.08 -38.40
C LEU A 40 -15.93 -12.47 -39.24
N PHE A 41 -14.73 -12.36 -38.67
CA PHE A 41 -13.65 -11.59 -39.29
C PHE A 41 -12.65 -12.44 -40.07
N LEU A 42 -12.31 -13.64 -39.59
CA LEU A 42 -11.32 -14.50 -40.26
C LEU A 42 -11.96 -15.38 -41.34
N CYS A 43 -13.19 -15.85 -41.13
CA CYS A 43 -13.93 -16.64 -42.13
C CYS A 43 -14.81 -15.79 -43.04
N ASN A 44 -14.86 -14.46 -42.85
CA ASN A 44 -15.66 -13.49 -43.61
C ASN A 44 -17.16 -13.87 -43.71
N ASN A 45 -17.71 -14.46 -42.64
CA ASN A 45 -19.11 -14.85 -42.56
C ASN A 45 -19.95 -13.72 -41.94
N ASN A 46 -21.13 -13.48 -42.49
CA ASN A 46 -22.08 -12.46 -42.00
C ASN A 46 -23.37 -13.07 -41.41
N THR A 47 -23.30 -14.32 -40.99
CA THR A 47 -24.43 -15.09 -40.46
C THR A 47 -24.13 -15.63 -39.08
N CYS A 48 -25.17 -15.76 -38.26
CA CYS A 48 -25.10 -16.42 -36.98
C CYS A 48 -24.80 -17.93 -37.17
N PRO A 49 -23.76 -18.49 -36.54
CA PRO A 49 -23.39 -19.91 -36.71
C PRO A 49 -24.52 -20.89 -36.41
N VAL A 50 -25.38 -20.57 -35.44
CA VAL A 50 -26.44 -21.46 -34.97
C VAL A 50 -27.75 -21.22 -35.72
N THR A 51 -28.20 -19.98 -35.80
CA THR A 51 -29.51 -19.66 -36.40
C THR A 51 -29.47 -19.51 -37.92
N LYS A 52 -28.26 -19.41 -38.50
CA LYS A 52 -28.01 -19.11 -39.93
C LYS A 52 -28.65 -17.81 -40.42
N GLN A 53 -29.12 -16.96 -39.52
CA GLN A 53 -29.69 -15.65 -39.84
C GLN A 53 -28.57 -14.65 -40.12
N SER A 54 -28.79 -13.73 -41.06
CA SER A 54 -27.84 -12.66 -41.35
C SER A 54 -27.77 -11.68 -40.18
N LEU A 55 -26.55 -11.36 -39.73
CA LEU A 55 -26.32 -10.40 -38.65
C LEU A 55 -26.36 -9.00 -39.25
N ILE A 56 -27.38 -8.23 -38.89
CA ILE A 56 -27.58 -6.84 -39.37
C ILE A 56 -26.44 -5.93 -38.87
N HIS A 57 -25.93 -6.22 -37.66
CA HIS A 57 -24.76 -5.57 -37.05
C HIS A 57 -23.86 -6.63 -36.40
N THR A 58 -22.54 -6.42 -36.46
CA THR A 58 -21.50 -7.29 -35.88
C THR A 58 -21.13 -6.93 -34.44
N ASP A 59 -21.92 -6.07 -33.80
CA ASP A 59 -21.65 -5.63 -32.44
C ASP A 59 -21.86 -6.77 -31.44
N LEU A 60 -20.80 -7.06 -30.68
CA LEU A 60 -20.78 -8.11 -29.66
C LEU A 60 -21.10 -7.51 -28.29
N THR A 61 -22.23 -7.89 -27.71
CA THR A 61 -22.63 -7.40 -26.39
C THR A 61 -22.09 -8.34 -25.30
N PRO A 62 -21.24 -7.89 -24.37
CA PRO A 62 -20.75 -8.74 -23.28
C PRO A 62 -21.90 -9.27 -22.40
N ASN A 63 -21.90 -10.57 -22.11
CA ASN A 63 -22.89 -11.20 -21.23
C ASN A 63 -22.30 -11.44 -19.84
N HIS A 64 -22.18 -10.37 -19.05
CA HIS A 64 -21.62 -10.41 -17.71
C HIS A 64 -22.40 -11.30 -16.73
N THR A 65 -23.71 -11.48 -16.94
CA THR A 65 -24.54 -12.38 -16.13
C THR A 65 -24.12 -13.84 -16.35
N LEU A 66 -24.00 -14.26 -17.61
CA LEU A 66 -23.55 -15.62 -17.93
C LEU A 66 -22.10 -15.82 -17.50
N GLN A 67 -21.24 -14.81 -17.66
CA GLN A 67 -19.86 -14.85 -17.17
C GLN A 67 -19.80 -15.10 -15.65
N ARG A 68 -20.63 -14.40 -14.86
CA ARG A 68 -20.74 -14.62 -13.42
C ARG A 68 -21.29 -16.00 -13.07
N LEU A 69 -22.28 -16.49 -13.81
CA LEU A 69 -22.86 -17.83 -13.60
C LEU A 69 -21.86 -18.94 -13.92
N ILE A 70 -21.10 -18.81 -15.02
CA ILE A 70 -20.02 -19.72 -15.38
C ILE A 70 -18.94 -19.69 -14.29
N GLN A 71 -18.53 -18.51 -13.84
CA GLN A 71 -17.56 -18.38 -12.74
C GLN A 71 -18.05 -19.01 -11.44
N ALA A 72 -19.32 -18.80 -11.08
CA ALA A 72 -19.94 -19.42 -9.91
C ALA A 72 -20.01 -20.95 -10.06
N TRP A 73 -20.40 -21.45 -11.23
CA TRP A 73 -20.44 -22.89 -11.52
C TRP A 73 -19.04 -23.50 -11.51
N CYS A 74 -18.02 -22.87 -12.10
CA CYS A 74 -16.64 -23.33 -12.01
C CYS A 74 -16.15 -23.35 -10.56
N THR A 75 -16.53 -22.35 -9.76
CA THR A 75 -16.17 -22.30 -8.33
C THR A 75 -16.85 -23.41 -7.54
N HIS A 76 -18.12 -23.70 -7.85
CA HIS A 76 -18.92 -24.74 -7.20
C HIS A 76 -18.53 -26.16 -7.64
N ASN A 77 -18.14 -26.37 -8.90
CA ASN A 77 -17.74 -27.69 -9.42
C ASN A 77 -16.24 -27.98 -9.25
N ALA A 78 -15.39 -26.95 -9.11
CA ALA A 78 -14.05 -27.14 -8.55
C ALA A 78 -14.10 -27.62 -7.08
N PHE A 79 -15.21 -27.36 -6.38
CA PHE A 79 -15.52 -27.95 -5.08
C PHE A 79 -15.88 -29.45 -5.19
N PHE A 80 -16.47 -29.89 -6.32
CA PHE A 80 -16.86 -31.29 -6.56
C PHE A 80 -15.70 -32.21 -6.98
N GLU A 81 -14.68 -31.72 -7.68
CA GLU A 81 -13.42 -32.47 -7.85
C GLU A 81 -12.73 -32.76 -6.50
N ILE A 82 -13.09 -32.02 -5.45
CA ILE A 82 -12.63 -32.23 -4.07
C ILE A 82 -13.67 -33.07 -3.28
N GLU A 83 -14.97 -32.95 -3.54
CA GLU A 83 -16.00 -33.80 -2.90
C GLU A 83 -15.97 -35.26 -3.35
N THR A 84 -15.41 -35.60 -4.52
CA THR A 84 -15.17 -37.01 -4.88
C THR A 84 -14.08 -37.68 -4.02
N ILE A 85 -13.31 -36.90 -3.25
CA ILE A 85 -12.45 -37.39 -2.16
C ILE A 85 -13.23 -37.44 -0.82
N SER A 86 -14.42 -36.84 -0.75
CA SER A 86 -15.14 -36.50 0.49
C SER A 86 -16.38 -37.34 0.79
N SER A 87 -16.64 -38.43 0.07
CA SER A 87 -17.69 -39.38 0.51
C SER A 87 -17.19 -40.29 1.65
N THR A 88 -16.85 -39.69 2.80
CA THR A 88 -17.13 -40.18 4.15
C THR A 88 -16.92 -39.05 5.17
N SER A 89 -18.02 -38.60 5.77
CA SER A 89 -18.16 -37.95 7.08
C SER A 89 -17.41 -36.62 7.39
N ASN A 90 -18.21 -35.57 7.58
CA ASN A 90 -17.98 -34.33 8.37
C ASN A 90 -16.85 -33.40 7.88
N PRO A 91 -17.10 -32.08 7.68
CA PRO A 91 -16.08 -31.13 7.26
C PRO A 91 -15.24 -30.72 8.47
N THR A 92 -14.38 -31.61 8.95
CA THR A 92 -13.25 -31.23 9.79
C THR A 92 -12.11 -30.84 8.86
N PHE A 93 -11.70 -29.57 8.94
CA PHE A 93 -10.47 -29.06 8.33
C PHE A 93 -9.31 -30.06 8.57
N ASP A 94 -8.82 -30.71 7.52
CA ASP A 94 -7.70 -31.66 7.63
C ASP A 94 -6.40 -30.97 7.22
N LYS A 95 -5.50 -30.78 8.20
CA LYS A 95 -4.14 -30.26 8.00
C LYS A 95 -3.43 -31.00 6.87
N SER A 96 -3.65 -32.32 6.74
CA SER A 96 -2.97 -33.16 5.75
C SER A 96 -3.34 -32.77 4.31
N GLN A 97 -4.58 -32.35 4.07
CA GLN A 97 -5.05 -31.89 2.77
C GLN A 97 -4.40 -30.57 2.39
N VAL A 98 -4.29 -29.63 3.33
CA VAL A 98 -3.59 -28.36 3.11
C VAL A 98 -2.13 -28.61 2.74
N VAL A 99 -1.42 -29.50 3.43
CA VAL A 99 -0.02 -29.83 3.08
C VAL A 99 0.09 -30.32 1.63
N LYS A 100 -0.79 -31.24 1.21
CA LYS A 100 -0.80 -31.78 -0.16
C LYS A 100 -1.03 -30.68 -1.19
N LEU A 101 -1.98 -29.79 -0.93
CA LEU A 101 -2.33 -28.69 -1.82
C LEU A 101 -1.18 -27.68 -1.94
N LEU A 102 -0.47 -27.40 -0.85
CA LEU A 102 0.75 -26.57 -0.88
C LEU A 102 1.86 -27.24 -1.71
N LEU A 103 2.05 -28.55 -1.58
CA LEU A 103 3.06 -29.29 -2.35
C LEU A 103 2.72 -29.31 -3.85
N GLU A 104 1.45 -29.52 -4.19
CA GLU A 104 1.00 -29.45 -5.58
C GLU A 104 1.16 -28.06 -6.16
N ALA A 105 0.77 -27.01 -5.44
CA ALA A 105 0.92 -25.63 -5.89
C ALA A 105 2.39 -25.21 -6.04
N LYS A 106 3.31 -25.76 -5.23
CA LYS A 106 4.76 -25.57 -5.42
C LYS A 106 5.28 -26.26 -6.68
N LYS A 107 4.66 -27.36 -7.10
CA LYS A 107 5.08 -28.16 -8.26
C LYS A 107 4.47 -27.66 -9.58
N PHE A 108 3.26 -27.10 -9.52
CA PHE A 108 2.42 -26.75 -10.66
C PHE A 108 1.95 -25.28 -10.56
N PRO A 109 2.63 -24.33 -11.23
CA PRO A 109 2.28 -22.91 -11.18
C PRO A 109 0.83 -22.60 -11.58
N GLU A 110 0.27 -23.36 -12.52
CA GLU A 110 -1.12 -23.27 -12.98
C GLU A 110 -2.15 -23.52 -11.86
N LYS A 111 -1.80 -24.31 -10.84
CA LYS A 111 -2.66 -24.60 -9.68
C LYS A 111 -2.50 -23.58 -8.55
N GLN A 112 -1.52 -22.67 -8.66
CA GLN A 112 -1.16 -21.75 -7.58
C GLN A 112 -2.30 -20.78 -7.26
N LEU A 113 -2.90 -20.16 -8.27
CA LEU A 113 -4.00 -19.20 -8.07
C LEU A 113 -5.22 -19.86 -7.42
N MET A 114 -5.53 -21.10 -7.80
CA MET A 114 -6.62 -21.89 -7.20
C MET A 114 -6.32 -22.20 -5.73
N CYS A 115 -5.09 -22.64 -5.42
CA CYS A 115 -4.66 -22.88 -4.06
C CYS A 115 -4.78 -21.61 -3.19
N LEU A 116 -4.36 -20.44 -3.71
CA LEU A 116 -4.46 -19.16 -3.00
C LEU A 116 -5.92 -18.78 -2.69
N ARG A 117 -6.84 -18.93 -3.65
CA ARG A 117 -8.28 -18.67 -3.43
C ARG A 117 -8.90 -19.59 -2.39
N MET A 118 -8.47 -20.84 -2.34
CA MET A 118 -8.92 -21.78 -1.33
C MET A 118 -8.34 -21.46 0.05
N LEU A 119 -7.05 -21.10 0.13
CA LEU A 119 -6.46 -20.61 1.38
C LEU A 119 -7.19 -19.36 1.88
N GLN A 120 -7.60 -18.49 0.97
CA GLN A 120 -8.42 -17.32 1.27
C GLN A 120 -9.76 -17.72 1.90
N SER A 121 -10.53 -18.62 1.28
CA SER A 121 -11.83 -19.05 1.83
C SER A 121 -11.68 -19.67 3.21
N LEU A 122 -10.69 -20.56 3.38
CA LEU A 122 -10.40 -21.21 4.66
C LEU A 122 -10.00 -20.21 5.76
N ALA A 123 -9.22 -19.18 5.40
CA ALA A 123 -8.82 -18.13 6.34
C ALA A 123 -10.00 -17.24 6.76
N PHE A 124 -11.01 -17.06 5.89
CA PHE A 124 -12.21 -16.27 6.21
C PHE A 124 -13.27 -17.04 7.00
N GLU A 125 -13.28 -18.38 6.94
CA GLU A 125 -14.29 -19.21 7.61
C GLU A 125 -14.16 -19.21 9.14
N SER A 126 -12.94 -19.30 9.70
CA SER A 126 -12.76 -19.29 11.17
C SER A 126 -11.34 -18.91 11.61
N GLU A 127 -11.23 -18.30 12.79
CA GLU A 127 -9.92 -18.04 13.44
C GLU A 127 -9.18 -19.35 13.79
N SER A 128 -9.91 -20.42 14.10
CA SER A 128 -9.34 -21.75 14.29
C SER A 128 -8.64 -22.25 13.02
N ASN A 129 -9.22 -22.00 11.83
CA ASN A 129 -8.56 -22.32 10.57
C ASN A 129 -7.29 -21.50 10.36
N LYS A 130 -7.26 -20.21 10.75
CA LYS A 130 -6.04 -19.39 10.62
C LYS A 130 -4.87 -19.95 11.44
N THR A 131 -5.09 -20.23 12.72
CA THR A 131 -4.05 -20.85 13.58
C THR A 131 -3.60 -22.21 13.05
N CYS A 132 -4.52 -22.93 12.40
CA CYS A 132 -4.24 -24.20 11.78
C CYS A 132 -3.37 -24.05 10.52
N LEU A 133 -3.70 -23.11 9.63
CA LEU A 133 -2.94 -22.75 8.44
C LEU A 133 -1.53 -22.26 8.80
N GLU A 134 -1.40 -21.49 9.87
CA GLU A 134 -0.11 -21.05 10.43
C GLU A 134 0.77 -22.26 10.79
N SER A 135 0.20 -23.25 11.51
CA SER A 135 0.94 -24.46 11.91
C SER A 135 1.42 -25.33 10.74
N VAL A 136 0.87 -25.11 9.54
CA VAL A 136 1.16 -25.86 8.32
C VAL A 136 2.23 -25.16 7.45
N GLY A 137 2.72 -23.98 7.86
CA GLY A 137 3.74 -23.24 7.11
C GLY A 137 3.19 -22.50 5.89
N VAL A 138 1.89 -22.14 5.92
CA VAL A 138 1.24 -21.38 4.85
C VAL A 138 1.90 -20.01 4.65
N ILE A 139 2.33 -19.34 5.72
CA ILE A 139 3.03 -18.04 5.65
C ILE A 139 4.31 -18.14 4.80
N ASP A 140 5.12 -19.17 5.02
CA ASP A 140 6.35 -19.40 4.25
C ASP A 140 6.05 -19.71 2.78
N PHE A 141 4.97 -20.44 2.51
CA PHE A 141 4.52 -20.71 1.14
C PHE A 141 4.03 -19.43 0.43
N LEU A 142 3.22 -18.60 1.11
CA LEU A 142 2.74 -17.34 0.57
C LEU A 142 3.90 -16.39 0.27
N ALA A 143 4.83 -16.25 1.22
CA ALA A 143 6.02 -15.44 1.02
C ALA A 143 6.87 -15.98 -0.15
N SER A 144 7.04 -17.29 -0.25
CA SER A 144 7.80 -17.89 -1.37
C SER A 144 7.10 -17.71 -2.71
N THR A 145 5.77 -17.77 -2.74
CA THR A 145 4.94 -17.49 -3.93
C THR A 145 5.12 -16.05 -4.41
N MET A 146 5.16 -15.10 -3.49
CA MET A 146 5.44 -13.69 -3.79
C MET A 146 6.88 -13.45 -4.27
N MET A 147 7.85 -14.28 -3.85
CA MET A 147 9.25 -14.17 -4.27
C MET A 147 9.51 -14.76 -5.66
N MET A 148 8.80 -15.83 -6.04
CA MET A 148 8.97 -16.50 -7.33
C MET A 148 8.46 -15.66 -8.51
N SER A 149 7.64 -14.64 -8.23
CA SER A 149 7.08 -13.73 -9.23
C SER A 149 8.09 -12.68 -9.75
N ASN A 150 9.32 -12.67 -9.21
CA ASN A 150 10.36 -11.69 -9.54
C ASN A 150 11.27 -12.11 -10.72
N SER A 151 11.11 -13.31 -11.29
CA SER A 151 11.91 -13.77 -12.44
C SER A 151 11.32 -13.27 -13.77
N GLN A 152 11.66 -12.04 -14.12
CA GLN A 152 11.67 -11.36 -15.45
C GLN A 152 10.48 -11.46 -16.43
N ASP A 153 9.52 -12.38 -16.29
CA ASP A 153 8.32 -12.42 -17.11
C ASP A 153 7.19 -11.68 -16.39
N GLY A 154 7.09 -10.38 -16.67
CA GLY A 154 5.99 -9.49 -16.29
C GLY A 154 4.66 -9.83 -16.97
N SER A 155 4.34 -11.12 -17.09
CA SER A 155 3.04 -11.58 -17.52
C SER A 155 1.98 -11.21 -16.47
N ASN A 156 0.79 -10.81 -16.91
CA ASN A 156 -0.32 -10.44 -16.03
C ASN A 156 -0.65 -11.54 -15.00
N SER A 157 -0.44 -12.82 -15.34
CA SER A 157 -0.64 -13.95 -14.42
C SER A 157 0.27 -13.90 -13.19
N THR A 158 1.51 -13.43 -13.34
CA THR A 158 2.49 -13.37 -12.24
C THR A 158 2.10 -12.32 -11.20
N VAL A 159 1.60 -11.16 -11.66
CA VAL A 159 1.09 -10.09 -10.79
C VAL A 159 -0.18 -10.54 -10.07
N MET A 160 -1.10 -11.22 -10.76
CA MET A 160 -2.34 -11.73 -10.14
C MET A 160 -2.07 -12.73 -9.01
N SER A 161 -1.06 -13.60 -9.16
CA SER A 161 -0.68 -14.55 -8.11
C SER A 161 -0.04 -13.88 -6.89
N SER A 162 0.77 -12.82 -7.08
CA SER A 162 1.35 -12.07 -5.97
C SER A 162 0.30 -11.22 -5.23
N GLU A 163 -0.67 -10.65 -5.95
CA GLU A 163 -1.83 -9.96 -5.37
C GLU A 163 -2.76 -10.91 -4.59
N ALA A 164 -3.03 -12.10 -5.12
CA ALA A 164 -3.80 -13.10 -4.38
C ALA A 164 -3.05 -13.57 -3.11
N ALA A 165 -1.73 -13.76 -3.21
CA ALA A 165 -0.92 -14.18 -2.06
C ALA A 165 -0.83 -13.11 -0.98
N ILE A 166 -0.71 -11.83 -1.35
CA ILE A 166 -0.64 -10.74 -0.37
C ILE A 166 -1.96 -10.54 0.36
N ASP A 167 -3.08 -10.72 -0.34
CA ASP A 167 -4.41 -10.64 0.26
C ASP A 167 -4.58 -11.72 1.34
N VAL A 168 -4.25 -12.98 1.03
CA VAL A 168 -4.30 -14.07 2.02
C VAL A 168 -3.35 -13.79 3.18
N LEU A 169 -2.12 -13.40 2.90
CA LEU A 169 -1.11 -13.14 3.93
C LEU A 169 -1.55 -12.01 4.88
N PHE A 170 -2.14 -10.95 4.34
CA PHE A 170 -2.67 -9.83 5.12
C PHE A 170 -3.81 -10.28 6.05
N HIS A 171 -4.75 -11.10 5.56
CA HIS A 171 -5.89 -11.57 6.35
C HIS A 171 -5.54 -12.64 7.39
N LEU A 172 -4.48 -13.41 7.15
CA LEU A 172 -3.91 -14.33 8.14
C LEU A 172 -3.29 -13.59 9.33
N LYS A 173 -2.84 -12.34 9.15
CA LYS A 173 -2.22 -11.51 10.21
C LYS A 173 -1.07 -12.24 10.93
N PRO A 174 0.04 -12.50 10.23
CA PRO A 174 1.17 -13.22 10.81
C PRO A 174 1.66 -12.54 12.09
N CYS A 175 1.89 -13.32 13.15
CA CYS A 175 2.39 -12.79 14.41
C CYS A 175 3.86 -12.33 14.30
N GLU A 176 4.31 -11.54 15.27
CA GLU A 176 5.65 -10.94 15.26
C GLU A 176 6.77 -12.00 15.13
N ASP A 177 6.65 -13.14 15.81
CA ASP A 177 7.66 -14.22 15.75
C ASP A 177 7.76 -14.84 14.34
N GLN A 178 6.63 -14.98 13.64
CA GLN A 178 6.61 -15.53 12.28
C GLN A 178 7.20 -14.54 11.28
N LEU A 179 6.81 -13.26 11.38
CA LEU A 179 7.41 -12.20 10.57
C LEU A 179 8.91 -12.10 10.85
N LYS A 180 9.33 -12.21 12.11
CA LYS A 180 10.75 -12.18 12.48
C LYS A 180 11.52 -13.34 11.85
N ASN A 181 11.01 -14.56 11.95
CA ASN A 181 11.61 -15.73 11.31
C ASN A 181 11.71 -15.57 9.78
N LEU A 182 10.67 -15.00 9.15
CA LEU A 182 10.67 -14.72 7.71
C LEU A 182 11.71 -13.64 7.35
N MET A 183 11.81 -12.59 8.16
CA MET A 183 12.73 -11.47 7.98
C MET A 183 14.18 -11.88 8.18
N ASP A 184 14.46 -12.74 9.16
CA ASP A 184 15.81 -13.25 9.45
C ASP A 184 16.33 -14.17 8.33
N ASN A 185 15.45 -15.00 7.75
CA ASN A 185 15.85 -15.99 6.73
C ASN A 185 15.81 -15.45 5.29
N LYS A 186 14.77 -14.68 4.94
CA LYS A 186 14.47 -14.24 3.56
C LYS A 186 14.00 -12.78 3.49
N GLY A 187 14.36 -11.96 4.47
CA GLY A 187 13.79 -10.62 4.63
C GLY A 187 14.01 -9.70 3.43
N ILE A 188 15.19 -9.74 2.80
CA ILE A 188 15.47 -8.89 1.62
C ILE A 188 14.56 -9.25 0.45
N GLN A 189 14.41 -10.54 0.15
CA GLN A 189 13.54 -11.02 -0.93
C GLN A 189 12.05 -10.76 -0.60
N PHE A 190 11.66 -10.89 0.66
CA PHE A 190 10.30 -10.58 1.10
C PHE A 190 9.98 -9.09 0.94
N ILE A 191 10.87 -8.19 1.39
CA ILE A 191 10.73 -6.75 1.18
C ILE A 191 10.67 -6.42 -0.31
N GLU A 192 11.53 -7.04 -1.14
CA GLU A 192 11.52 -6.82 -2.59
C GLU A 192 10.18 -7.21 -3.23
N SER A 193 9.60 -8.32 -2.79
CA SER A 193 8.31 -8.79 -3.29
C SER A 193 7.18 -7.82 -2.93
N LEU A 194 7.17 -7.32 -1.68
CA LEU A 194 6.22 -6.28 -1.25
C LEU A 194 6.43 -4.96 -2.00
N PHE A 195 7.68 -4.61 -2.32
CA PHE A 195 8.01 -3.45 -3.16
C PHE A 195 7.45 -3.60 -4.58
N GLN A 196 7.54 -4.77 -5.20
CA GLN A 196 6.94 -5.00 -6.53
C GLN A 196 5.41 -4.83 -6.49
N VAL A 197 4.75 -5.32 -5.43
CA VAL A 197 3.30 -5.11 -5.24
C VAL A 197 2.97 -3.62 -5.03
N LEU A 198 3.80 -2.86 -4.32
CA LEU A 198 3.62 -1.41 -4.21
C LEU A 198 3.68 -0.69 -5.57
N LYS A 199 4.56 -1.16 -6.45
CA LYS A 199 4.83 -0.54 -7.76
C LYS A 199 3.78 -0.88 -8.83
N PHE A 200 3.32 -2.13 -8.86
CA PHE A 200 2.48 -2.66 -9.93
C PHE A 200 1.09 -3.12 -9.49
N GLY A 201 0.84 -3.22 -8.19
CA GLY A 201 -0.42 -3.70 -7.66
C GLY A 201 -1.54 -2.67 -7.75
N ASN A 202 -2.77 -3.15 -7.68
CA ASN A 202 -3.97 -2.33 -7.53
C ASN A 202 -3.99 -1.60 -6.16
N TYR A 203 -4.93 -0.67 -5.98
CA TYR A 203 -5.06 0.12 -4.75
C TYR A 203 -5.15 -0.72 -3.47
N GLN A 204 -5.93 -1.80 -3.48
CA GLN A 204 -6.10 -2.67 -2.33
C GLN A 204 -4.81 -3.45 -2.02
N SER A 205 -4.18 -4.05 -3.02
CA SER A 205 -2.91 -4.77 -2.90
C SER A 205 -1.80 -3.85 -2.34
N ARG A 206 -1.75 -2.59 -2.80
CA ARG A 206 -0.79 -1.58 -2.31
C ARG A 206 -1.03 -1.23 -0.84
N ALA A 207 -2.30 -1.11 -0.40
CA ALA A 207 -2.63 -0.88 1.00
C ALA A 207 -2.20 -2.04 1.91
N TYR A 208 -2.41 -3.28 1.46
CA TYR A 208 -1.96 -4.48 2.17
C TYR A 208 -0.44 -4.58 2.21
N ALA A 209 0.24 -4.33 1.08
CA ALA A 209 1.70 -4.29 1.01
C ALA A 209 2.30 -3.26 1.97
N THR A 210 1.71 -2.06 2.04
CA THR A 210 2.16 -1.01 2.96
C THR A 210 2.03 -1.46 4.42
N THR A 211 0.94 -2.14 4.75
CA THR A 211 0.72 -2.65 6.11
C THR A 211 1.66 -3.78 6.48
N LEU A 212 1.87 -4.73 5.58
CA LEU A 212 2.82 -5.83 5.78
C LEU A 212 4.26 -5.33 5.84
N LEU A 213 4.65 -4.35 5.02
CA LEU A 213 5.97 -3.70 5.11
C LEU A 213 6.16 -3.04 6.47
N LYS A 214 5.14 -2.31 6.96
CA LYS A 214 5.17 -1.69 8.28
C LYS A 214 5.38 -2.74 9.38
N SER A 215 4.61 -3.83 9.38
CA SER A 215 4.81 -4.93 10.34
C SER A 215 6.15 -5.65 10.18
N ALA A 216 6.65 -5.79 8.95
CA ALA A 216 7.95 -6.40 8.69
C ALA A 216 9.11 -5.55 9.24
N PHE A 217 9.05 -4.22 9.10
CA PHE A 217 10.08 -3.32 9.62
C PHE A 217 10.03 -3.15 11.15
N GLU A 218 8.89 -3.40 11.79
CA GLU A 218 8.80 -3.45 13.27
C GLU A 218 9.65 -4.57 13.88
N VAL A 219 9.83 -5.68 13.15
CA VAL A 219 10.64 -6.83 13.58
C VAL A 219 11.98 -6.97 12.83
N ALA A 220 12.29 -6.01 11.95
CA ALA A 220 13.46 -6.09 11.08
C ALA A 220 14.79 -5.90 11.83
N GLY A 221 15.78 -6.71 11.46
CA GLY A 221 17.16 -6.54 11.88
C GLY A 221 17.86 -5.35 11.19
N PRO A 222 19.09 -4.99 11.64
CA PRO A 222 19.86 -3.90 11.07
C PRO A 222 20.22 -4.13 9.60
N THR A 223 20.38 -5.39 9.17
CA THR A 223 20.71 -5.73 7.77
C THR A 223 19.60 -5.29 6.81
N GLN A 224 18.35 -5.58 7.16
CA GLN A 224 17.16 -5.26 6.35
C GLN A 224 16.88 -3.76 6.36
N LEU A 225 17.06 -3.08 7.51
CA LEU A 225 16.94 -1.63 7.58
C LEU A 225 17.99 -0.89 6.75
N ASN A 226 19.19 -1.46 6.63
CA ASN A 226 20.28 -0.91 5.81
C ASN A 226 20.08 -1.15 4.31
N SER A 227 19.38 -2.24 3.93
CA SER A 227 19.16 -2.63 2.53
C SER A 227 18.05 -1.84 1.83
N VAL A 228 17.33 -0.97 2.56
CA VAL A 228 16.26 -0.14 1.99
C VAL A 228 16.81 0.78 0.90
N ARG A 229 16.18 0.76 -0.28
CA ARG A 229 16.57 1.56 -1.45
C ARG A 229 15.71 2.83 -1.56
N ILE A 230 16.15 3.80 -2.36
CA ILE A 230 15.43 5.08 -2.55
C ILE A 230 14.06 4.84 -3.19
N GLU A 231 13.98 3.89 -4.12
CA GLU A 231 12.77 3.53 -4.85
C GLU A 231 11.65 3.08 -3.91
N LEU A 232 11.96 2.43 -2.78
CA LEU A 232 10.94 2.07 -1.80
C LEU A 232 10.29 3.31 -1.20
N PHE A 233 11.06 4.37 -0.91
CA PHE A 233 10.51 5.63 -0.43
C PHE A 233 9.61 6.27 -1.49
N VAL A 234 10.03 6.25 -2.77
CA VAL A 234 9.20 6.76 -3.87
C VAL A 234 7.85 6.06 -3.93
N GLU A 235 7.81 4.73 -3.83
CA GLU A 235 6.54 4.00 -3.88
C GLU A 235 5.69 4.19 -2.60
N ILE A 236 6.31 4.32 -1.41
CA ILE A 236 5.60 4.70 -0.18
C ILE A 236 4.95 6.09 -0.34
N LEU A 237 5.68 7.05 -0.92
CA LEU A 237 5.17 8.40 -1.16
C LEU A 237 4.05 8.38 -2.21
N ARG A 238 4.11 7.50 -3.23
CA ARG A 238 3.01 7.31 -4.17
C ARG A 238 1.74 6.81 -3.50
N VAL A 239 1.83 5.96 -2.48
CA VAL A 239 0.64 5.56 -1.69
C VAL A 239 -0.01 6.78 -1.02
N LEU A 240 0.78 7.77 -0.58
CA LEU A 240 0.26 9.01 -0.02
C LEU A 240 -0.36 9.92 -1.08
N THR A 241 0.31 10.12 -2.22
CA THR A 241 -0.16 11.03 -3.27
C THR A 241 -1.38 10.50 -4.00
N ASP A 242 -1.47 9.18 -4.19
CA ASP A 242 -2.59 8.55 -4.88
C ASP A 242 -3.84 8.45 -4.00
N GLN A 243 -3.75 8.81 -2.72
CA GLN A 243 -4.84 8.78 -1.74
C GLN A 243 -5.59 7.43 -1.74
N VAL A 244 -4.83 6.33 -1.73
CA VAL A 244 -5.35 4.95 -1.81
C VAL A 244 -6.46 4.69 -0.79
N SER A 245 -6.25 5.13 0.45
CA SER A 245 -7.25 5.26 1.52
C SER A 245 -6.63 5.99 2.72
N ASP A 246 -7.43 6.62 3.58
CA ASP A 246 -6.96 7.27 4.81
C ASP A 246 -6.15 6.31 5.70
N GLN A 247 -6.57 5.04 5.75
CA GLN A 247 -5.88 4.03 6.55
C GLN A 247 -4.52 3.67 5.93
N ALA A 248 -4.45 3.50 4.61
CA ALA A 248 -3.20 3.25 3.90
C ALA A 248 -2.24 4.44 4.08
N SER A 249 -2.73 5.67 3.97
CA SER A 249 -1.94 6.90 4.17
C SER A 249 -1.35 6.96 5.58
N LYS A 250 -2.15 6.69 6.61
CA LYS A 250 -1.69 6.66 8.01
C LYS A 250 -0.62 5.58 8.24
N VAL A 251 -0.76 4.42 7.61
CA VAL A 251 0.22 3.33 7.71
C VAL A 251 1.50 3.69 6.95
N ALA A 252 1.40 4.26 5.75
CA ALA A 252 2.52 4.73 4.95
C ALA A 252 3.33 5.80 5.69
N LEU A 253 2.68 6.77 6.34
CA LEU A 253 3.35 7.79 7.15
C LEU A 253 4.07 7.17 8.38
N LYS A 254 3.44 6.18 9.04
CA LYS A 254 4.09 5.47 10.16
C LYS A 254 5.33 4.71 9.69
N LEU A 255 5.21 3.98 8.57
CA LEU A 255 6.32 3.27 7.94
C LEU A 255 7.46 4.23 7.57
N LEU A 256 7.14 5.39 6.98
CA LEU A 256 8.14 6.42 6.66
C LEU A 256 8.88 6.90 7.93
N VAL A 257 8.15 7.19 9.01
CA VAL A 257 8.74 7.62 10.29
C VAL A 257 9.66 6.53 10.87
N GLU A 258 9.25 5.28 10.80
CA GLU A 258 10.00 4.12 11.28
C GLU A 258 11.30 3.91 10.50
N LEU A 259 11.22 3.90 9.16
CA LEU A 259 12.39 3.78 8.29
C LEU A 259 13.40 4.92 8.51
N CYS A 260 12.90 6.15 8.72
CA CYS A 260 13.73 7.33 8.97
C CYS A 260 14.26 7.44 10.42
N SER A 261 14.04 6.43 11.27
CA SER A 261 14.73 6.33 12.56
C SER A 261 16.26 6.27 12.36
N LEU A 262 16.71 5.55 11.32
CA LEU A 262 18.10 5.45 10.91
C LEU A 262 18.56 6.64 10.05
N GLY A 263 19.73 7.20 10.35
CA GLY A 263 20.25 8.40 9.67
C GLY A 263 20.40 8.25 8.15
N ARG A 264 20.92 7.13 7.66
CA ARG A 264 21.09 6.86 6.21
C ARG A 264 19.77 6.86 5.45
N ASN A 265 18.72 6.34 6.09
CA ASN A 265 17.39 6.27 5.49
C ASN A 265 16.71 7.64 5.43
N ARG A 266 17.09 8.60 6.29
CA ARG A 266 16.63 9.99 6.17
C ARG A 266 17.11 10.61 4.87
N ILE A 267 18.40 10.44 4.55
CA ILE A 267 18.99 10.98 3.31
C ILE A 267 18.30 10.36 2.09
N LYS A 268 18.18 9.03 2.05
CA LYS A 268 17.47 8.32 0.97
C LYS A 268 16.01 8.77 0.81
N ALA A 269 15.30 9.00 1.93
CA ALA A 269 13.93 9.48 1.89
C ALA A 269 13.84 10.92 1.34
N VAL A 270 14.79 11.79 1.70
CA VAL A 270 14.88 13.16 1.15
C VAL A 270 15.16 13.10 -0.35
N GLU A 271 16.13 12.31 -0.79
CA GLU A 271 16.45 12.08 -2.21
C GLU A 271 15.25 11.50 -2.99
N GLY A 272 14.43 10.68 -2.34
CA GLY A 272 13.18 10.17 -2.88
C GLY A 272 12.03 11.19 -2.94
N GLY A 273 12.25 12.44 -2.52
CA GLY A 273 11.27 13.53 -2.59
C GLY A 273 10.33 13.64 -1.38
N ALA A 274 10.63 12.97 -0.25
CA ALA A 274 9.71 12.92 0.88
C ALA A 274 9.39 14.30 1.47
N VAL A 275 10.35 15.21 1.53
CA VAL A 275 10.12 16.55 2.11
C VAL A 275 9.13 17.34 1.27
N LEU A 276 9.29 17.34 -0.05
CA LEU A 276 8.39 18.00 -0.99
C LEU A 276 6.96 17.45 -0.86
N VAL A 277 6.80 16.13 -0.99
CA VAL A 277 5.49 15.47 -0.92
C VAL A 277 4.78 15.76 0.40
N LEU A 278 5.49 15.71 1.53
CA LEU A 278 4.91 15.99 2.85
C LEU A 278 4.49 17.46 3.00
N ILE A 279 5.24 18.41 2.43
CA ILE A 279 4.86 19.83 2.47
C ILE A 279 3.59 20.06 1.64
N GLU A 280 3.53 19.52 0.43
CA GLU A 280 2.36 19.64 -0.45
C GLU A 280 1.10 19.06 0.20
N LEU A 281 1.19 17.82 0.73
CA LEU A 281 0.07 17.21 1.46
C LEU A 281 -0.35 18.00 2.71
N LEU A 282 0.61 18.65 3.40
CA LEU A 282 0.30 19.48 4.56
C LEU A 282 -0.51 20.75 4.21
N LEU A 283 -0.46 21.23 2.96
CA LEU A 283 -1.23 22.39 2.51
C LEU A 283 -2.72 22.10 2.51
N ASP A 284 -3.10 20.91 2.04
CA ASP A 284 -4.50 20.53 1.79
C ASP A 284 -5.15 19.71 2.92
N VAL A 285 -4.34 19.05 3.75
CA VAL A 285 -4.85 18.16 4.79
C VAL A 285 -5.70 18.88 5.85
N SER A 286 -6.87 18.29 6.11
CA SER A 286 -7.81 18.67 7.17
C SER A 286 -7.78 17.70 8.36
N GLU A 287 -7.41 16.44 8.13
CA GLU A 287 -7.41 15.40 9.16
C GLU A 287 -6.27 15.60 10.18
N ARG A 288 -6.64 15.58 11.47
CA ARG A 288 -5.73 15.91 12.57
C ARG A 288 -4.60 14.90 12.69
N ARG A 289 -4.89 13.60 12.61
CA ARG A 289 -3.91 12.55 12.86
C ARG A 289 -2.89 12.46 11.73
N GLU A 290 -3.30 12.65 10.49
CA GLU A 290 -2.41 12.74 9.33
C GLU A 290 -1.48 13.95 9.41
N CYS A 291 -2.00 15.13 9.80
CA CYS A 291 -1.16 16.30 10.09
C CYS A 291 -0.04 15.98 11.10
N GLU A 292 -0.41 15.31 12.21
CA GLU A 292 0.56 14.94 13.25
C GLU A 292 1.64 13.99 12.72
N LEU A 293 1.25 13.00 11.92
CA LEU A 293 2.16 12.02 11.35
C LEU A 293 3.09 12.64 10.28
N MET A 294 2.58 13.53 9.44
CA MET A 294 3.40 14.26 8.47
C MET A 294 4.42 15.18 9.13
N LEU A 295 4.01 15.92 10.17
CA LEU A 295 4.95 16.74 10.96
C LEU A 295 5.96 15.89 11.72
N LEU A 296 5.57 14.69 12.18
CA LEU A 296 6.50 13.74 12.76
C LEU A 296 7.53 13.23 11.74
N ALA A 297 7.10 12.93 10.51
CA ALA A 297 7.99 12.54 9.42
C ALA A 297 8.95 13.69 9.05
N LEU A 298 8.45 14.91 8.86
CA LEU A 298 9.28 16.09 8.61
C LEU A 298 10.29 16.35 9.74
N ASP A 299 9.90 16.19 11.01
CA ASP A 299 10.81 16.28 12.16
C ASP A 299 11.95 15.26 12.06
N ARG A 300 11.67 14.03 11.61
CA ARG A 300 12.72 13.02 11.35
C ARG A 300 13.64 13.44 10.21
N LEU A 301 13.09 13.91 9.10
CA LEU A 301 13.85 14.28 7.90
C LEU A 301 14.73 15.52 8.15
N CYS A 302 14.22 16.53 8.86
CA CYS A 302 15.02 17.70 9.29
C CYS A 302 16.09 17.36 10.35
N GLY A 303 16.19 16.09 10.75
CA GLY A 303 17.30 15.55 11.52
C GLY A 303 18.60 15.35 10.73
N CYS A 304 18.59 15.48 9.39
CA CYS A 304 19.80 15.54 8.55
C CYS A 304 19.92 16.89 7.81
N ALA A 305 21.08 17.18 7.21
CA ALA A 305 21.33 18.46 6.57
C ALA A 305 20.53 18.61 5.26
N GLU A 306 20.43 17.52 4.50
CA GLU A 306 19.70 17.38 3.25
C GLU A 306 18.21 17.67 3.46
N GLY A 307 17.60 17.09 4.51
CA GLY A 307 16.19 17.32 4.80
C GLY A 307 15.89 18.75 5.25
N ARG A 308 16.83 19.42 5.92
CA ARG A 308 16.69 20.86 6.23
C ARG A 308 16.84 21.72 4.98
N ALA A 309 17.81 21.40 4.13
CA ALA A 309 18.03 22.12 2.88
C ALA A 309 16.80 22.03 1.97
N GLU A 310 16.23 20.83 1.82
CA GLU A 310 15.04 20.62 0.98
C GLU A 310 13.81 21.35 1.52
N LEU A 311 13.62 21.36 2.85
CA LEU A 311 12.51 22.10 3.47
C LEU A 311 12.64 23.61 3.26
N LEU A 312 13.86 24.15 3.27
CA LEU A 312 14.14 25.56 3.00
C LEU A 312 14.07 25.91 1.51
N ASN A 313 14.36 24.95 0.64
CA ASN A 313 14.24 25.10 -0.82
C ASN A 313 12.77 25.19 -1.26
N HIS A 314 11.87 24.55 -0.51
CA HIS A 314 10.45 24.60 -0.77
C HIS A 314 9.82 25.93 -0.34
N GLY A 315 9.19 26.66 -1.26
CA GLY A 315 8.64 28.00 -1.01
C GLY A 315 7.61 28.07 0.14
N ALA A 316 6.87 26.99 0.37
CA ALA A 316 5.92 26.88 1.49
C ALA A 316 6.49 26.24 2.77
N GLY A 317 7.75 25.77 2.80
CA GLY A 317 8.26 24.88 3.85
C GLY A 317 8.23 25.48 5.26
N LEU A 318 8.84 26.66 5.46
CA LEU A 318 8.79 27.35 6.75
C LEU A 318 7.37 27.80 7.10
N ALA A 319 6.63 28.30 6.12
CA ALA A 319 5.29 28.83 6.30
C ALA A 319 4.31 27.75 6.75
N ILE A 320 4.35 26.54 6.17
CA ILE A 320 3.43 25.46 6.51
C ILE A 320 3.72 24.88 7.90
N VAL A 321 5.00 24.68 8.24
CA VAL A 321 5.41 24.20 9.57
C VAL A 321 4.98 25.20 10.63
N SER A 322 5.27 26.50 10.40
CA SER A 322 4.76 27.59 11.21
C SER A 322 3.24 27.51 11.30
N LYS A 323 2.50 27.43 10.19
CA LYS A 323 1.01 27.42 10.14
C LYS A 323 0.40 26.36 11.05
N LYS A 324 0.99 25.17 11.15
CA LYS A 324 0.41 24.06 11.93
C LYS A 324 0.67 24.15 13.44
N ILE A 325 1.66 24.94 13.89
CA ILE A 325 1.91 25.19 15.33
C ILE A 325 0.70 25.88 15.96
N LEU A 326 0.24 25.35 17.10
CA LEU A 326 -0.95 25.77 17.87
C LEU A 326 -2.30 25.64 17.12
N ARG A 327 -2.33 25.09 15.89
CA ARG A 327 -3.57 24.94 15.10
C ARG A 327 -4.09 23.52 14.97
N VAL A 328 -3.24 22.51 15.19
CA VAL A 328 -3.61 21.09 15.00
C VAL A 328 -3.73 20.37 16.34
N SER A 329 -2.61 20.30 17.08
CA SER A 329 -2.54 19.64 18.38
C SER A 329 -1.27 20.02 19.15
N HIS A 330 -1.18 19.62 20.42
CA HIS A 330 0.05 19.76 21.19
C HIS A 330 1.21 18.93 20.60
N VAL A 331 0.92 17.76 20.04
CA VAL A 331 1.93 16.90 19.39
C VAL A 331 2.45 17.58 18.13
N ALA A 332 1.56 18.06 17.26
CA ALA A 332 1.91 18.81 16.06
C ALA A 332 2.72 20.08 16.41
N SER A 333 2.35 20.78 17.47
CA SER A 333 3.08 21.97 17.95
C SER A 333 4.48 21.62 18.45
N ASP A 334 4.64 20.54 19.22
CA ASP A 334 5.97 20.08 19.66
C ASP A 334 6.87 19.72 18.48
N ARG A 335 6.32 19.05 17.44
CA ARG A 335 7.06 18.70 16.22
C ARG A 335 7.40 19.92 15.38
N GLY A 336 6.45 20.83 15.17
CA GLY A 336 6.70 22.08 14.45
C GLY A 336 7.78 22.93 15.11
N VAL A 337 7.74 23.08 16.44
CA VAL A 337 8.80 23.79 17.18
C VAL A 337 10.15 23.10 17.05
N LYS A 338 10.21 21.75 17.10
CA LYS A 338 11.47 21.01 16.88
C LYS A 338 12.05 21.25 15.49
N ILE A 339 11.23 21.21 14.45
CA ILE A 339 11.66 21.49 13.07
C ILE A 339 12.26 22.89 12.99
N LEU A 340 11.53 23.92 13.47
CA LEU A 340 12.03 25.30 13.47
C LEU A 340 13.33 25.45 14.29
N THR A 341 13.41 24.81 15.46
CA THR A 341 14.63 24.80 16.29
C THR A 341 15.81 24.19 15.55
N SER A 342 15.59 23.07 14.85
CA SER A 342 16.63 22.39 14.06
C SER A 342 17.18 23.30 12.96
N ILE A 343 16.29 23.98 12.24
CA ILE A 343 16.66 24.96 11.20
C ILE A 343 17.46 26.12 11.82
N CYS A 344 16.97 26.72 12.89
CA CYS A 344 17.64 27.84 13.55
C CYS A 344 19.01 27.47 14.10
N ARG A 345 19.21 26.22 14.51
CA ARG A 345 20.48 25.78 15.09
C ARG A 345 21.52 25.42 14.04
N TYR A 346 21.11 24.83 12.92
CA TYR A 346 22.03 24.19 11.97
C TYR A 346 21.97 24.74 10.55
N SER A 347 21.00 25.59 10.23
CA SER A 347 20.75 26.11 8.87
C SER A 347 20.35 27.59 8.87
N ALA A 348 20.63 28.31 9.96
CA ALA A 348 20.34 29.73 10.06
C ALA A 348 21.25 30.55 9.14
N THR A 349 20.65 31.26 8.20
CA THR A 349 21.26 32.32 7.40
C THR A 349 20.45 33.61 7.58
N PRO A 350 21.00 34.80 7.32
CA PRO A 350 20.23 36.05 7.43
C PRO A 350 18.92 36.02 6.64
N ARG A 351 18.94 35.40 5.45
CA ARG A 351 17.75 35.20 4.62
C ARG A 351 16.70 34.33 5.33
N VAL A 352 17.10 33.16 5.84
CA VAL A 352 16.19 32.24 6.54
C VAL A 352 15.60 32.90 7.79
N LEU A 353 16.41 33.61 8.58
CA LEU A 353 15.94 34.30 9.79
C LEU A 353 14.94 35.43 9.46
N HIS A 354 15.13 36.11 8.33
CA HIS A 354 14.18 37.11 7.84
C HIS A 354 12.88 36.48 7.31
N GLU A 355 12.96 35.42 6.53
CA GLU A 355 11.79 34.67 6.05
C GLU A 355 10.96 34.14 7.24
N MET A 356 11.60 33.64 8.29
CA MET A 356 10.92 33.22 9.52
C MET A 356 10.13 34.35 10.21
N LEU A 357 10.61 35.60 10.15
CA LEU A 357 9.86 36.75 10.64
C LEU A 357 8.63 37.01 9.77
N LEU A 358 8.82 37.07 8.44
CA LEU A 358 7.76 37.37 7.48
C LEU A 358 6.62 36.33 7.52
N PHE A 359 6.96 35.06 7.66
CA PHE A 359 5.97 33.97 7.75
C PHE A 359 5.40 33.77 9.16
N GLY A 360 5.67 34.70 10.09
CA GLY A 360 5.14 34.70 11.45
C GLY A 360 5.60 33.52 12.31
N ALA A 361 6.70 32.86 11.94
CA ALA A 361 7.25 31.74 12.71
C ALA A 361 7.75 32.22 14.08
N VAL A 362 8.41 33.39 14.12
CA VAL A 362 8.89 34.00 15.38
C VAL A 362 7.73 34.35 16.30
N SER A 363 6.67 34.98 15.78
CA SER A 363 5.46 35.30 16.56
C SER A 363 4.80 34.04 17.13
N LYS A 364 4.81 32.93 16.40
CA LYS A 364 4.31 31.64 16.93
C LYS A 364 5.19 31.06 18.01
N LEU A 365 6.51 31.19 17.92
CA LEU A 365 7.40 30.78 19.00
C LEU A 365 7.13 31.58 20.28
N CYS A 366 6.87 32.89 20.18
CA CYS A 366 6.43 33.70 21.31
C CYS A 366 5.09 33.21 21.89
N LEU A 367 4.10 32.95 21.04
CA LEU A 367 2.78 32.43 21.47
C LEU A 367 2.88 31.08 22.18
N VAL A 368 3.79 30.19 21.75
CA VAL A 368 4.03 28.89 22.40
C VAL A 368 4.47 29.07 23.87
N LEU A 369 5.19 30.14 24.21
CA LEU A 369 5.57 30.41 25.61
C LEU A 369 4.36 30.74 26.49
N GLN A 370 3.35 31.40 25.91
CA GLN A 370 2.18 31.91 26.63
C GLN A 370 1.11 30.83 26.84
N VAL A 371 0.82 30.01 25.82
CA VAL A 371 -0.26 29.02 25.86
C VAL A 371 0.12 27.82 26.72
N GLU A 372 -0.82 27.22 27.45
CA GLU A 372 -0.58 25.95 28.15
C GLU A 372 -0.21 24.83 27.16
N GLY A 373 0.83 24.06 27.47
CA GLY A 373 1.34 23.06 26.54
C GLY A 373 2.60 22.35 27.04
N SER A 374 3.23 21.58 26.14
CA SER A 374 4.43 20.80 26.42
C SER A 374 5.56 21.68 26.96
N PHE A 375 6.01 21.41 28.19
CA PHE A 375 7.17 22.08 28.81
C PHE A 375 8.40 22.02 27.89
N LYS A 376 8.63 20.86 27.26
CA LYS A 376 9.75 20.67 26.32
C LYS A 376 9.62 21.55 25.07
N ALA A 377 8.41 21.83 24.61
CA ALA A 377 8.18 22.72 23.48
C ALA A 377 8.42 24.18 23.88
N LYS A 378 8.00 24.59 25.07
CA LYS A 378 8.26 25.94 25.62
C LYS A 378 9.76 26.21 25.77
N GLU A 379 10.49 25.28 26.38
CA GLU A 379 11.94 25.44 26.56
C GLU A 379 12.67 25.55 25.22
N ARG A 380 12.34 24.70 24.23
CA ARG A 380 12.94 24.82 22.89
C ARG A 380 12.59 26.13 22.19
N ALA A 381 11.34 26.60 22.30
CA ALA A 381 10.93 27.88 21.73
C ALA A 381 11.72 29.02 22.37
N LYS A 382 11.88 28.99 23.70
CA LYS A 382 12.66 29.98 24.46
C LYS A 382 14.13 29.99 24.05
N GLU A 383 14.77 28.83 23.97
CA GLU A 383 16.16 28.70 23.48
C GLU A 383 16.31 29.24 22.06
N THR A 384 15.38 28.89 21.17
CA THR A 384 15.41 29.33 19.76
C THR A 384 15.31 30.85 19.64
N LEU A 385 14.40 31.48 20.40
CA LEU A 385 14.24 32.94 20.43
C LEU A 385 15.50 33.64 20.98
N LYS A 386 16.14 33.06 22.01
CA LYS A 386 17.39 33.61 22.55
C LYS A 386 18.54 33.53 21.54
N LEU A 387 18.65 32.40 20.84
CA LEU A 387 19.73 32.12 19.89
C LEU A 387 19.88 33.22 18.82
N HIS A 388 18.76 33.77 18.34
CA HIS A 388 18.72 34.79 17.28
C HIS A 388 18.13 36.13 17.74
N SER A 389 18.23 36.42 19.03
CA SER A 389 17.66 37.63 19.65
C SER A 389 18.13 38.94 19.01
N MET A 390 19.38 39.00 18.54
CA MET A 390 19.92 40.19 17.85
C MET A 390 19.16 40.54 16.56
N VAL A 391 18.58 39.54 15.89
CA VAL A 391 17.85 39.72 14.62
C VAL A 391 16.37 39.95 14.86
N TRP A 392 15.79 39.28 15.85
CA TRP A 392 14.34 39.21 16.03
C TRP A 392 13.78 40.18 17.07
N ARG A 393 14.49 40.43 18.18
CA ARG A 393 13.93 41.10 19.37
C ARG A 393 13.34 42.49 19.08
N ASN A 394 13.91 43.23 18.13
CA ASN A 394 13.47 44.59 17.80
C ASN A 394 12.80 44.64 16.42
N SER A 395 12.36 43.50 15.89
CA SER A 395 11.76 43.45 14.56
C SER A 395 10.33 44.00 14.59
N PRO A 396 9.96 44.92 13.67
CA PRO A 396 8.58 45.42 13.56
C PRO A 396 7.59 44.34 13.08
N CYS A 397 8.09 43.18 12.63
CA CYS A 397 7.25 42.05 12.21
C CYS A 397 6.67 41.28 13.41
N ILE A 398 7.15 41.53 14.63
CA ILE A 398 6.62 40.93 15.86
C ILE A 398 5.64 41.92 16.49
N PRO A 399 4.36 41.55 16.68
CA PRO A 399 3.38 42.40 17.36
C PRO A 399 3.84 42.82 18.77
N ASP A 400 3.62 44.08 19.14
CA ASP A 400 4.03 44.65 20.44
C ASP A 400 3.62 43.79 21.66
N PRO A 401 2.41 43.19 21.72
CA PRO A 401 2.05 42.34 22.85
C PRO A 401 2.94 41.11 23.02
N LEU A 402 3.57 40.63 21.94
CA LEU A 402 4.47 39.47 21.97
C LEU A 402 5.90 39.86 22.33
N LEU A 403 6.31 41.11 22.07
CA LEU A 403 7.64 41.62 22.45
C LEU A 403 7.86 41.61 23.97
N ALA A 404 6.80 41.85 24.75
CA ALA A 404 6.86 41.78 26.21
C ALA A 404 7.20 40.37 26.75
N TYR A 405 6.96 39.33 25.96
CA TYR A 405 7.21 37.93 26.31
C TYR A 405 8.43 37.35 25.58
N TYR A 406 9.17 38.19 24.84
CA TYR A 406 10.42 37.79 24.21
C TYR A 406 11.49 37.56 25.31
N PRO A 407 12.14 36.39 25.35
CA PRO A 407 12.97 35.95 26.49
C PRO A 407 14.41 36.49 26.51
#